data_AF-A0A6P1R0U4-F1
#
_entry.id   AF-A0A6P1R0U4-F1
#
_cell.length_a   1.000
_cell.length_b   1.000
_cell.length_c   1.000
_cell.angle_alpha   90.00
_cell.angle_beta   90.00
_cell.angle_gamma   90.00
#
_symmetry.space_group_name_H-M   'P 1'
#
loop_
_entity.id
_entity.type
_entity.pdbx_description
1 polymer ?
#
loop_
_entity_poly.entity_id
_entity_poly.type
_entity_poly.pdbx_seq_one_letter_code
_entity_poly.pdbx_strand_id
1 'polypeptide(L)'
;MPPLTRRRGKDDPNRETWLIYLGDVRVGVISRRSGVPNSAPQWGWSCGFYPGVDPGEHRSGIAETFDQARDGFQAAWDGLAATLTETWREARDWMAWRDRMHSLALPQRAEGIPRCYCGDAVSIRTLDAHGRTAHAAAR
;
A
#
# COMPACT_ATOMS: atom_id res chain seq x y z
N MET A 1 -17.08 2.11 -5.64
CA MET A 1 -15.62 2.16 -5.47
C MET A 1 -14.96 2.43 -6.82
N PRO A 2 -13.82 3.16 -6.88
CA PRO A 2 -13.06 3.31 -8.11
C PRO A 2 -12.66 1.94 -8.70
N PRO A 3 -12.42 1.85 -10.03
CA PRO A 3 -11.85 0.64 -10.61
C PRO A 3 -10.40 0.44 -10.17
N LEU A 4 -9.95 -0.81 -10.14
CA LEU A 4 -8.55 -1.11 -9.92
C LEU A 4 -7.71 -0.72 -11.13
N THR A 5 -6.56 -0.11 -10.88
CA THR A 5 -5.56 0.19 -11.90
C THR A 5 -4.24 -0.51 -11.56
N ARG A 6 -3.43 -0.81 -12.56
CA ARG A 6 -2.10 -1.40 -12.35
C ARG A 6 -1.01 -0.53 -12.95
N ARG A 7 0.13 -0.45 -12.26
CA ARG A 7 1.33 0.29 -12.70
C ARG A 7 2.54 -0.61 -12.63
N ARG A 8 3.51 -0.42 -13.52
CA ARG A 8 4.81 -1.13 -13.44
C ARG A 8 5.61 -0.62 -12.24
N GLY A 9 6.07 -1.55 -11.41
CA GLY A 9 7.07 -1.24 -10.38
C GLY A 9 8.38 -0.80 -11.02
N LYS A 10 9.02 0.22 -10.46
CA LYS A 10 10.28 0.78 -10.98
C LYS A 10 11.52 0.31 -10.20
N ASP A 11 11.32 -0.31 -9.04
CA ASP A 11 12.40 -0.64 -8.10
C ASP A 11 13.32 -1.76 -8.62
N ASP A 12 12.78 -2.66 -9.46
CA ASP A 12 13.54 -3.72 -10.11
C ASP A 12 13.08 -3.83 -11.58
N PRO A 13 13.83 -3.25 -12.54
CA PRO A 13 13.43 -3.25 -13.94
C PRO A 13 13.48 -4.64 -14.58
N ASN A 14 14.26 -5.57 -14.02
CA ASN A 14 14.43 -6.92 -14.53
C ASN A 14 13.36 -7.87 -14.01
N ARG A 15 12.75 -7.54 -12.86
CA ARG A 15 11.69 -8.35 -12.26
C ARG A 15 10.32 -7.80 -12.55
N GLU A 16 9.53 -8.63 -13.23
CA GLU A 16 8.18 -8.25 -13.58
C GLU A 16 7.32 -8.01 -12.33
N THR A 17 6.97 -6.74 -12.08
CA THR A 17 6.23 -6.31 -10.88
C THR A 17 5.11 -5.35 -11.28
N TRP A 18 3.89 -5.66 -10.85
CA TRP A 18 2.68 -4.89 -11.05
C TRP A 18 2.16 -4.42 -9.69
N LEU A 19 2.15 -3.11 -9.48
CA LEU A 19 1.56 -2.47 -8.31
C LEU A 19 0.08 -2.21 -8.59
N ILE A 20 -0.81 -2.65 -7.72
CA ILE A 20 -2.26 -2.57 -7.90
C ILE A 20 -2.84 -1.45 -7.02
N TYR A 21 -3.70 -0.62 -7.61
CA TYR A 21 -4.22 0.59 -6.98
C TYR A 21 -5.74 0.70 -7.03
N LEU A 22 -6.35 1.10 -5.92
CA LEU A 22 -7.71 1.64 -5.84
C LEU A 22 -7.63 3.17 -5.75
N GLY A 23 -7.91 3.88 -6.84
CA GLY A 23 -7.59 5.31 -6.91
C GLY A 23 -6.09 5.54 -6.71
N ASP A 24 -5.72 6.28 -5.65
CA ASP A 24 -4.33 6.52 -5.27
C ASP A 24 -3.82 5.56 -4.18
N VAL A 25 -4.66 4.63 -3.72
CA VAL A 25 -4.29 3.64 -2.69
C VAL A 25 -3.65 2.42 -3.32
N ARG A 26 -2.39 2.13 -2.99
CA ARG A 26 -1.77 0.85 -3.36
C ARG A 26 -2.37 -0.26 -2.49
N VAL A 27 -3.24 -1.06 -3.08
CA VAL A 27 -3.99 -2.14 -2.41
C VAL A 27 -3.34 -3.51 -2.57
N GLY A 28 -2.25 -3.60 -3.33
CA GLY A 28 -1.50 -4.83 -3.45
C GLY A 28 -0.43 -4.84 -4.52
N VAL A 29 0.12 -6.03 -4.75
CA VAL A 29 1.18 -6.28 -5.73
C VAL A 29 0.99 -7.66 -6.35
N ILE A 30 1.33 -7.78 -7.63
CA ILE A 30 1.55 -9.05 -8.32
C ILE A 30 2.94 -9.00 -8.91
N SER A 31 3.82 -9.94 -8.55
CA SER A 31 5.20 -9.92 -9.00
C SER A 31 5.73 -11.30 -9.29
N ARG A 32 6.72 -11.35 -10.19
CA ARG A 32 7.58 -12.52 -10.32
C ARG A 32 8.38 -12.69 -9.04
N ARG A 33 8.48 -13.94 -8.59
CA ARG A 33 9.25 -14.32 -7.41
C ARG A 33 10.72 -14.42 -7.80
N SER A 34 11.59 -13.97 -6.91
CA SER A 34 13.04 -14.05 -7.07
C SER A 34 13.60 -15.24 -6.28
N GLY A 35 14.66 -15.87 -6.79
CA GLY A 35 15.37 -16.96 -6.10
C GLY A 35 14.59 -18.27 -5.97
N VAL A 36 13.55 -18.48 -6.79
CA VAL A 36 12.77 -19.73 -6.78
C VAL A 36 13.17 -20.63 -7.96
N PRO A 37 13.20 -21.96 -7.80
CA PRO A 37 13.46 -22.89 -8.90
C PRO A 37 12.43 -22.73 -10.02
N ASN A 38 12.81 -22.99 -11.27
CA ASN A 38 11.91 -22.89 -12.43
C ASN A 38 10.70 -23.84 -12.35
N SER A 39 10.81 -24.93 -11.59
CA SER A 39 9.72 -25.89 -11.33
C SER A 39 8.73 -25.41 -10.27
N ALA A 40 9.03 -24.33 -9.54
CA ALA A 40 8.14 -23.77 -8.54
C ALA A 40 7.22 -22.70 -9.15
N PRO A 41 6.06 -22.40 -8.51
CA PRO A 41 5.23 -21.27 -8.88
C PRO A 41 6.02 -19.96 -8.96
N GLN A 42 6.06 -19.36 -10.15
CA GLN A 42 6.92 -18.21 -10.47
C GLN A 42 6.33 -16.87 -10.07
N TRP A 43 5.04 -16.81 -9.76
CA TRP A 43 4.32 -15.59 -9.44
C TRP A 43 3.88 -15.57 -7.99
N GLY A 44 3.91 -14.38 -7.40
CA GLY A 44 3.36 -14.09 -6.08
C GLY A 44 2.41 -12.91 -6.17
N TRP A 45 1.46 -12.87 -5.26
CA TRP A 45 0.55 -11.74 -5.11
C TRP A 45 0.28 -11.44 -3.64
N SER A 46 -0.05 -10.19 -3.34
CA SER A 46 -0.59 -9.79 -2.06
C SER A 46 -1.69 -8.74 -2.24
N CYS A 47 -2.69 -8.78 -1.36
CA CYS A 47 -3.86 -7.92 -1.32
C CYS A 47 -4.06 -7.43 0.12
N GLY A 48 -4.12 -6.11 0.28
CA GLY A 48 -4.19 -5.42 1.57
C GLY A 48 -3.45 -4.08 1.53
N PHE A 49 -3.85 -3.16 2.41
CA PHE A 49 -3.21 -1.86 2.55
C PHE A 49 -3.31 -1.38 3.99
N TYR A 50 -2.39 -0.51 4.38
CA TYR A 50 -2.38 0.12 5.69
C TYR A 50 -2.26 1.64 5.53
N PRO A 51 -2.97 2.43 6.36
CA PRO A 51 -3.99 2.02 7.34
C PRO A 51 -5.30 1.58 6.66
N GLY A 52 -6.17 0.86 7.37
CA GLY A 52 -7.52 0.50 6.90
C GLY A 52 -7.77 -1.00 6.75
N VAL A 53 -6.72 -1.80 6.54
CA VAL A 53 -6.76 -3.27 6.62
C VAL A 53 -5.60 -3.70 7.50
N ASP A 54 -5.89 -4.42 8.58
CA ASP A 54 -4.83 -4.81 9.51
C ASP A 54 -3.85 -5.77 8.83
N PRO A 55 -2.55 -5.73 9.17
CA PRO A 55 -1.56 -6.61 8.54
C PRO A 55 -1.93 -8.11 8.60
N GLY A 56 -2.64 -8.56 9.65
CA GLY A 56 -3.12 -9.95 9.76
C GLY A 56 -4.29 -10.29 8.84
N GLU A 57 -4.98 -9.29 8.31
CA GLU A 57 -6.07 -9.44 7.35
C GLU A 57 -5.59 -9.41 5.91
N HIS A 58 -4.33 -9.03 5.67
CA HIS A 58 -3.74 -9.09 4.33
C HIS A 58 -3.76 -10.53 3.84
N ARG A 59 -4.01 -10.68 2.53
CA ARG A 59 -4.03 -11.98 1.86
C ARG A 59 -2.90 -12.02 0.85
N SER A 60 -2.32 -13.19 0.68
CA SER A 60 -1.24 -13.41 -0.27
C SER A 60 -1.29 -14.82 -0.80
N GLY A 61 -0.63 -15.04 -1.93
CA GLY A 61 -0.55 -16.35 -2.54
C GLY A 61 0.56 -16.42 -3.58
N ILE A 62 0.73 -17.63 -4.11
CA ILE A 62 1.67 -17.94 -5.19
C ILE A 62 0.93 -18.66 -6.31
N ALA A 63 1.41 -18.49 -7.54
CA ALA A 63 0.82 -19.11 -8.72
C ALA A 63 1.87 -19.39 -9.79
N GLU A 64 1.57 -20.31 -10.71
CA GLU A 64 2.50 -20.68 -11.79
C GLU A 64 2.55 -19.60 -12.86
N THR A 65 1.41 -18.96 -13.11
CA THR A 65 1.24 -17.95 -14.17
C THR A 65 0.78 -16.60 -13.60
N PHE A 66 0.98 -15.55 -14.40
CA PHE A 66 0.48 -14.22 -14.08
C PHE A 66 -1.04 -14.20 -13.93
N ASP A 67 -1.76 -14.85 -14.85
CA ASP A 67 -3.23 -14.85 -14.85
C ASP A 67 -3.79 -15.55 -13.62
N GLN A 68 -3.24 -16.69 -13.22
CA GLN A 68 -3.62 -17.34 -11.96
C GLN A 68 -3.32 -16.47 -10.73
N ALA A 69 -2.19 -15.75 -10.72
CA ALA A 69 -1.86 -14.81 -9.65
C ALA A 69 -2.86 -13.64 -9.61
N ARG A 70 -3.25 -13.13 -10.78
CA ARG A 70 -4.27 -12.09 -10.93
C ARG A 70 -5.62 -12.57 -10.43
N ASP A 71 -6.02 -13.79 -10.77
CA ASP A 71 -7.31 -14.35 -10.36
C ASP A 71 -7.35 -14.57 -8.84
N GLY A 72 -6.26 -15.07 -8.25
CA GLY A 72 -6.11 -15.18 -6.79
C GLY A 72 -6.15 -13.82 -6.09
N PHE A 73 -5.47 -12.81 -6.65
CA PHE A 73 -5.56 -11.43 -6.19
C PHE A 73 -6.99 -10.90 -6.27
N GLN A 74 -7.68 -11.11 -7.40
CA GLN A 74 -9.03 -10.59 -7.62
C GLN A 74 -10.02 -11.21 -6.63
N ALA A 75 -9.95 -12.52 -6.39
CA ALA A 75 -10.80 -13.19 -5.40
C ALA A 75 -10.57 -12.64 -3.99
N ALA A 76 -9.31 -12.39 -3.60
CA ALA A 76 -8.98 -11.77 -2.33
C ALA A 76 -9.48 -10.32 -2.25
N TRP A 77 -9.36 -9.57 -3.35
CA TRP A 77 -9.87 -8.21 -3.46
C TRP A 77 -11.38 -8.16 -3.34
N ASP A 78 -12.13 -9.04 -3.99
CA ASP A 78 -13.59 -9.03 -3.95
C ASP A 78 -14.11 -9.27 -2.52
N GLY A 79 -13.48 -10.18 -1.77
CA GLY A 79 -13.79 -10.41 -0.36
C GLY A 79 -13.46 -9.21 0.53
N LEU A 80 -12.35 -8.52 0.28
CA LEU A 80 -11.95 -7.33 1.02
C LEU A 80 -12.83 -6.13 0.66
N ALA A 81 -13.06 -5.89 -0.63
CA ALA A 81 -13.83 -4.76 -1.15
C ALA A 81 -15.26 -4.72 -0.61
N ALA A 82 -15.85 -5.89 -0.34
CA ALA A 82 -17.16 -5.99 0.30
C ALA A 82 -17.21 -5.38 1.72
N THR A 83 -16.08 -5.28 2.41
CA THR A 83 -15.98 -4.72 3.77
C THR A 83 -15.49 -3.27 3.78
N LEU A 84 -14.98 -2.76 2.65
CA LEU A 84 -14.42 -1.41 2.55
C LEU A 84 -15.52 -0.37 2.30
N THR A 85 -15.98 0.30 3.36
CA THR A 85 -16.91 1.44 3.24
C THR A 85 -16.16 2.77 3.17
N GLU A 86 -15.57 3.20 4.29
CA GLU A 86 -14.83 4.48 4.43
C GLU A 86 -13.32 4.29 4.65
N THR A 87 -12.88 3.09 5.05
CA THR A 87 -11.50 2.78 5.40
C THR A 87 -10.51 3.04 4.27
N TRP A 88 -10.92 2.88 3.01
CA TRP A 88 -10.07 3.20 1.86
C TRP A 88 -9.82 4.70 1.68
N ARG A 89 -10.77 5.57 2.09
CA ARG A 89 -10.60 7.03 2.04
C ARG A 89 -9.59 7.50 3.07
N GLU A 90 -9.66 6.95 4.29
CA GLU A 90 -8.66 7.20 5.34
C GLU A 90 -7.27 6.78 4.88
N ALA A 91 -7.16 5.62 4.23
CA ALA A 91 -5.90 5.15 3.65
C ALA A 91 -5.35 6.12 2.61
N ARG A 92 -6.22 6.57 1.68
CA ARG A 92 -5.89 7.54 0.64
C ARG A 92 -5.32 8.82 1.23
N ASP A 93 -6.00 9.39 2.21
CA ASP A 93 -5.60 10.65 2.83
C ASP A 93 -4.28 10.48 3.60
N TRP A 94 -4.12 9.35 4.29
CA TRP A 94 -2.87 9.03 4.98
C TRP A 94 -1.68 8.89 4.01
N MET A 95 -1.83 8.22 2.87
CA MET A 95 -0.71 8.16 1.90
C MET A 95 -0.44 9.51 1.26
N ALA A 96 -1.47 10.30 0.93
CA ALA A 96 -1.27 11.64 0.39
C ALA A 96 -0.47 12.51 1.37
N TRP A 97 -0.80 12.45 2.65
CA TRP A 97 -0.04 13.10 3.71
C TRP A 97 1.40 12.56 3.82
N ARG A 98 1.58 11.25 3.84
CA ARG A 98 2.91 10.61 3.95
C ARG A 98 3.81 10.96 2.76
N ASP A 99 3.27 10.91 1.55
CA ASP A 99 3.99 11.26 0.33
C ASP A 99 4.34 12.76 0.31
N ARG A 100 3.46 13.62 0.85
CA ARG A 100 3.76 15.04 1.07
C ARG A 100 4.91 15.24 2.06
N MET A 101 4.89 14.56 3.20
CA MET A 101 5.98 14.56 4.19
C MET A 101 7.31 14.13 3.56
N HIS A 102 7.31 13.07 2.74
CA HIS A 102 8.49 12.63 2.00
C HIS A 102 8.97 13.66 0.97
N SER A 103 8.05 14.28 0.21
CA SER A 103 8.40 15.27 -0.83
C SER A 103 9.11 16.51 -0.28
N LEU A 104 8.82 16.88 0.97
CA LEU A 104 9.42 18.03 1.63
C LEU A 104 10.77 17.71 2.28
N ALA A 105 11.23 16.45 2.17
CA ALA A 105 12.44 15.96 2.81
C ALA A 105 12.53 16.36 4.29
N LEU A 106 11.38 16.42 4.99
CA LEU A 106 11.35 16.87 6.37
C LEU A 106 12.24 15.95 7.21
N PRO A 107 13.08 16.53 8.11
CA PRO A 107 14.02 15.76 8.88
C PRO A 107 13.25 14.80 9.80
N GLN A 108 13.19 13.52 9.41
CA GLN A 108 12.68 12.47 10.29
C GLN A 108 13.64 12.22 11.47
N ARG A 109 14.90 12.69 11.38
CA ARG A 109 16.02 12.29 12.27
C ARG A 109 17.10 13.37 12.51
N ALA A 110 16.84 14.65 12.24
CA ALA A 110 17.78 15.68 12.71
C ALA A 110 17.55 15.88 14.21
N GLU A 111 18.62 15.90 14.99
CA GLU A 111 18.68 16.04 16.45
C GLU A 111 17.64 17.06 16.98
N GLY A 112 16.45 16.55 17.33
CA GLY A 112 15.25 17.36 17.54
C GLY A 112 13.98 16.52 17.40
N ILE A 113 12.87 17.02 17.93
CA ILE A 113 11.57 16.35 17.77
C ILE A 113 11.14 16.53 16.31
N PRO A 114 10.90 15.44 15.54
CA PRO A 114 10.45 15.55 14.16
C PRO A 114 9.18 16.42 14.10
N ARG A 115 9.04 17.25 13.06
CA ARG A 115 7.85 18.08 12.87
C ARG A 115 7.13 17.71 11.59
N CYS A 116 5.81 17.71 11.65
CA CYS A 116 4.97 17.68 10.47
C CYS A 116 5.08 19.03 9.73
N TYR A 117 4.72 19.07 8.44
CA TYR A 117 4.69 20.33 7.68
C TYR A 117 3.67 21.34 8.21
N CYS A 118 2.73 20.92 9.07
CA CYS A 118 1.84 21.83 9.79
C CYS A 118 2.50 22.50 11.02
N GLY A 119 3.74 22.12 11.37
CA GLY A 119 4.50 22.67 12.49
C GLY A 119 4.46 21.83 13.78
N ASP A 120 3.49 20.90 13.88
CA ASP A 120 3.32 20.05 15.05
C ASP A 120 4.47 19.06 15.23
N ALA A 121 4.84 18.86 16.49
CA ALA A 121 5.79 17.84 16.90
C ALA A 121 5.17 16.44 16.74
N VAL A 122 5.84 15.59 15.97
CA VAL A 122 5.47 14.19 15.75
C VAL A 122 6.62 13.28 16.13
N SER A 123 6.31 12.15 16.73
CA SER A 123 7.27 11.09 17.07
C SER A 123 6.89 9.83 16.31
N ILE A 124 7.79 8.84 16.24
CA ILE A 124 7.45 7.53 15.66
C ILE A 124 6.18 6.90 16.26
N ARG A 125 5.87 7.21 17.54
CA ARG A 125 4.67 6.71 18.23
C ARG A 125 3.39 7.49 17.91
N THR A 126 3.51 8.76 17.55
CA THR A 126 2.36 9.65 17.32
C THR A 126 2.13 9.97 15.85
N LEU A 127 3.08 9.63 14.98
CA LEU A 127 3.11 9.94 13.55
C LEU A 127 1.84 9.48 12.83
N ASP A 128 1.48 8.21 13.01
CA ASP A 128 0.32 7.61 12.36
C ASP A 128 -0.99 8.25 12.84
N ALA A 129 -1.14 8.44 14.15
CA ALA A 129 -2.33 9.07 14.72
C ALA A 129 -2.48 10.52 14.24
N HIS A 130 -1.39 11.30 14.26
CA HIS A 130 -1.38 12.69 13.80
C HIS A 130 -1.76 12.82 12.32
N GLY A 131 -1.16 12.01 11.44
CA GLY A 131 -1.51 12.01 10.01
C GLY A 131 -3.00 11.71 9.78
N ARG A 132 -3.57 10.78 10.55
CA ARG A 132 -4.98 10.40 10.44
C ARG A 132 -5.95 11.43 11.02
N THR A 133 -5.60 12.13 12.09
CA THR A 133 -6.52 13.08 12.74
C THR A 133 -6.38 14.50 12.20
N ALA A 134 -5.15 14.97 11.96
CA ALA A 134 -4.88 16.35 11.54
C ALA A 134 -4.95 16.53 10.02
N HIS A 135 -4.82 15.44 9.25
CA HIS A 135 -4.72 15.48 7.79
C HIS A 135 -5.68 14.55 7.05
N ALA A 136 -6.66 13.95 7.74
CA ALA A 136 -7.82 13.40 7.05
C ALA A 136 -8.53 14.53 6.27
N ALA A 137 -8.90 14.29 5.01
CA ALA A 137 -9.72 15.24 4.27
C ALA A 137 -11.05 15.39 5.01
N ALA A 138 -11.59 16.61 5.07
CA ALA A 138 -12.90 16.86 5.68
C ALA A 138 -13.95 15.91 5.06
N ARG A 139 -14.65 15.18 5.95
CA ARG A 139 -15.66 14.17 5.61
C ARG A 139 -16.80 14.73 4.78
#